data_AF-A0A2D5IPD2-F1
#
_entry.id   AF-A0A2D5IPD2-F1
#
_cell.length_a   1.000
_cell.length_b   1.000
_cell.length_c   1.000
_cell.angle_alpha   90.00
_cell.angle_beta   90.00
_cell.angle_gamma   90.00
#
_symmetry.space_group_name_H-M   'P 1'
#
loop_
_entity.id
_entity.type
_entity.pdbx_description
1 polymer ?
#
loop_
_entity_poly.entity_id
_entity_poly.type
_entity_poly.pdbx_seq_one_letter_code
_entity_poly.pdbx_strand_id
1 'polypeptide(L)'
;MHDERTLRRIHEEKRRLRALRIDELQLEARRSGGTDDRRFWSLAYDLEHAPWTTNLDQLREIGIDPPMPDAIDDAELGAALDAVIDGLAVIQVFLLHTDHLDDRACYRRLRLDVLHDRVRDVPPATGSREWIDLAGGTDRSAHLAVHATDEERASLASAGVIVPPRMRRRADRDRRLPRPTPS
;
A
#
# COMPACT_ATOMS: atom_id res chain seq x y z
N MET A 1 -0.63 5.49 -16.80
CA MET A 1 -0.70 6.56 -15.79
C MET A 1 -1.10 7.85 -16.49
N HIS A 2 -1.99 8.64 -15.87
CA HIS A 2 -2.33 9.98 -16.36
C HIS A 2 -1.16 10.96 -16.26
N ASP A 3 -1.23 12.07 -16.99
CA ASP A 3 -0.24 13.15 -16.88
C ASP A 3 -0.25 13.82 -15.50
N GLU A 4 0.84 14.50 -15.16
CA GLU A 4 1.03 15.11 -13.85
C GLU A 4 -0.07 16.11 -13.50
N ARG A 5 -0.58 16.86 -14.48
CA ARG A 5 -1.65 17.84 -14.28
C ARG A 5 -2.95 17.15 -13.87
N THR A 6 -3.27 16.05 -14.51
CA THR A 6 -4.46 15.24 -14.24
C THR A 6 -4.36 14.58 -12.88
N LEU A 7 -3.21 13.99 -12.54
CA LEU A 7 -2.95 13.42 -11.21
C LEU A 7 -3.10 14.47 -10.10
N ARG A 8 -2.50 15.66 -10.28
CA ARG A 8 -2.64 16.77 -9.33
C ARG A 8 -4.10 17.14 -9.12
N ARG A 9 -4.88 17.29 -10.20
CA ARG A 9 -6.31 17.62 -10.13
C ARG A 9 -7.11 16.57 -9.35
N ILE A 10 -6.88 15.28 -9.63
CA ILE A 10 -7.56 14.19 -8.92
C ILE A 10 -7.28 14.27 -7.41
N HIS A 11 -6.00 14.34 -7.03
CA HIS A 11 -5.63 14.37 -5.61
C HIS A 11 -6.03 15.68 -4.90
N GLU A 12 -6.00 16.82 -5.59
CA GLU A 12 -6.46 18.11 -5.05
C GLU A 12 -7.96 18.08 -4.74
N GLU A 13 -8.77 17.51 -5.63
CA GLU A 13 -10.20 17.40 -5.41
C GLU A 13 -10.52 16.49 -4.21
N LYS A 14 -9.86 15.33 -4.10
CA LYS A 14 -9.99 14.47 -2.92
C LYS A 14 -9.59 15.19 -1.62
N ARG A 15 -8.47 15.93 -1.64
CA ARG A 15 -8.04 16.72 -0.47
C ARG A 15 -9.04 17.81 -0.11
N ARG A 16 -9.66 18.46 -1.10
CA ARG A 16 -10.71 19.46 -0.89
C ARG A 16 -11.92 18.84 -0.21
N LEU A 17 -12.42 17.72 -0.73
CA LEU A 17 -13.57 17.00 -0.15
C LEU A 17 -13.27 16.51 1.27
N ARG A 18 -12.07 15.97 1.51
CA ARG A 18 -11.58 15.61 2.84
C ARG A 18 -11.59 16.81 3.80
N ALA A 19 -11.03 17.95 3.38
CA ALA A 19 -10.97 19.14 4.22
C ALA A 19 -12.36 19.66 4.61
N LEU A 20 -13.29 19.71 3.65
CA LEU A 20 -14.68 20.09 3.91
C LEU A 20 -15.34 19.18 4.95
N ARG A 21 -15.18 17.87 4.82
CA ARG A 21 -15.79 16.93 5.78
C ARG A 21 -15.15 17.01 7.17
N ILE A 22 -13.84 17.27 7.26
CA ILE A 22 -13.16 17.52 8.54
C ILE A 22 -13.72 18.78 9.21
N ASP A 23 -13.93 19.86 8.45
CA ASP A 23 -14.48 21.12 8.97
C ASP A 23 -15.90 20.92 9.52
N GLU A 24 -16.73 20.11 8.83
CA GLU A 24 -18.07 19.74 9.30
C GLU A 24 -18.02 18.96 10.62
N LEU A 25 -17.19 17.90 10.69
CA LEU A 25 -17.03 17.09 11.91
C LEU A 25 -16.56 17.95 13.10
N GLN A 26 -15.60 18.84 12.86
CA GLN A 26 -15.10 19.78 13.87
C GLN A 26 -16.21 20.72 14.36
N LEU A 27 -17.06 21.22 13.46
CA LEU A 27 -18.17 22.11 13.81
C LEU A 27 -19.26 21.37 14.60
N GLU A 28 -19.59 20.15 14.20
CA GLU A 28 -20.54 19.28 14.90
C GLU A 28 -20.05 19.00 16.34
N ALA A 29 -18.78 18.66 16.49
CA ALA A 29 -18.16 18.40 17.79
C ALA A 29 -18.14 19.63 18.70
N ARG A 30 -17.81 20.81 18.16
CA ARG A 30 -17.87 22.08 18.91
C ARG A 30 -19.27 22.34 19.48
N ARG A 31 -20.32 22.05 18.71
CA ARG A 31 -21.71 22.27 19.13
C ARG A 31 -22.14 21.31 20.25
N SER A 32 -21.59 20.10 20.29
CA SER A 32 -21.87 19.10 21.33
C SER A 32 -20.92 19.16 22.53
N GLY A 33 -20.00 20.14 22.57
CA GLY A 33 -19.01 20.30 23.65
C GLY A 33 -17.82 19.34 23.57
N GLY A 34 -17.60 18.71 22.42
CA GLY A 34 -16.45 17.85 22.15
C GLY A 34 -15.17 18.61 21.78
N THR A 35 -14.08 17.87 21.55
CA THR A 35 -12.80 18.44 21.09
C THR A 35 -12.95 19.08 19.71
N ASP A 36 -12.28 20.19 19.48
CA ASP A 36 -12.21 20.87 18.19
C ASP A 36 -10.82 20.85 17.57
N ASP A 37 -9.93 19.97 18.04
CA ASP A 37 -8.60 19.82 17.45
C ASP A 37 -8.70 19.28 16.01
N ARG A 38 -8.21 20.06 15.04
CA ARG A 38 -8.19 19.66 13.62
C ARG A 38 -7.37 18.40 13.37
N ARG A 39 -6.28 18.18 14.13
CA ARG A 39 -5.43 16.98 13.96
C ARG A 39 -6.19 15.74 14.38
N PHE A 40 -6.90 15.81 15.50
CA PHE A 40 -7.81 14.76 15.95
C PHE A 40 -8.85 14.43 14.87
N TRP A 41 -9.56 15.44 14.34
CA TRP A 41 -10.59 15.21 13.33
C TRP A 41 -10.05 14.78 11.97
N SER A 42 -8.81 15.13 11.63
CA SER A 42 -8.12 14.59 10.45
C SER A 42 -7.90 13.09 10.56
N LEU A 43 -7.43 12.62 11.74
CA LEU A 43 -7.23 11.19 12.00
C LEU A 43 -8.57 10.44 12.05
N ALA A 44 -9.55 11.00 12.75
CA ALA A 44 -10.90 10.42 12.82
C ALA A 44 -11.52 10.29 11.43
N TYR A 45 -11.38 11.31 10.57
CA TYR A 45 -11.83 11.22 9.20
C TYR A 45 -11.13 10.09 8.45
N ASP A 46 -9.79 10.05 8.44
CA ASP A 46 -9.04 9.07 7.67
C ASP A 46 -9.33 7.62 8.09
N LEU A 47 -9.53 7.36 9.39
CA LEU A 47 -9.80 6.03 9.92
C LEU A 47 -11.27 5.60 9.81
N GLU A 48 -12.20 6.53 10.02
CA GLU A 48 -13.61 6.19 10.26
C GLU A 48 -14.54 6.65 9.13
N HIS A 49 -14.25 7.80 8.50
CA HIS A 49 -15.18 8.47 7.59
C HIS A 49 -14.75 8.51 6.13
N ALA A 50 -13.46 8.37 5.82
CA ALA A 50 -12.98 8.32 4.46
C ALA A 50 -13.71 7.19 3.69
N PRO A 51 -14.12 7.42 2.44
CA PRO A 51 -14.81 6.41 1.65
C PRO A 51 -14.01 5.10 1.59
N TRP A 52 -14.71 3.98 1.48
CA TRP A 52 -14.07 2.70 1.20
C TRP A 52 -13.74 2.61 -0.29
N THR A 53 -12.58 2.05 -0.61
CA THR A 53 -12.13 1.75 -1.97
C THR A 53 -11.24 0.52 -1.97
N THR A 54 -10.58 0.26 -3.09
CA THR A 54 -9.48 -0.71 -3.23
C THR A 54 -8.26 -0.01 -3.85
N ASN A 55 -7.07 -0.54 -3.60
CA ASN A 55 -5.87 -0.05 -4.28
C ASN A 55 -5.97 -0.23 -5.80
N LEU A 56 -6.69 -1.25 -6.29
CA LEU A 56 -6.98 -1.42 -7.72
C LEU A 56 -7.78 -0.25 -8.29
N ASP A 57 -8.86 0.18 -7.61
CA ASP A 57 -9.69 1.27 -8.09
C ASP A 57 -8.98 2.62 -7.99
N GLN A 58 -8.15 2.81 -6.95
CA GLN A 58 -7.28 3.99 -6.84
C GLN A 58 -6.23 4.03 -7.97
N LEU A 59 -5.63 2.89 -8.33
CA LEU A 59 -4.73 2.79 -9.48
C LEU A 59 -5.44 3.14 -10.79
N ARG A 60 -6.66 2.63 -10.99
CA ARG A 60 -7.47 2.94 -12.19
C ARG A 60 -7.78 4.42 -12.30
N GLU A 61 -8.12 5.05 -11.19
CA GLU A 61 -8.39 6.49 -11.13
C GLU A 61 -7.19 7.33 -11.59
N ILE A 62 -5.96 6.88 -11.29
CA ILE A 62 -4.73 7.53 -11.77
C ILE A 62 -4.26 7.01 -13.15
N GLY A 63 -5.12 6.28 -13.85
CA GLY A 63 -4.89 5.80 -15.21
C GLY A 63 -3.97 4.60 -15.32
N ILE A 64 -3.97 3.73 -14.29
CA ILE A 64 -3.28 2.44 -14.29
C ILE A 64 -4.33 1.35 -14.11
N ASP A 65 -4.63 0.60 -15.17
CA ASP A 65 -5.52 -0.56 -15.12
C ASP A 65 -4.70 -1.82 -15.41
N PRO A 66 -4.22 -2.54 -14.37
CA PRO A 66 -3.37 -3.68 -14.57
C PRO A 66 -4.17 -4.85 -15.18
N PRO A 67 -3.71 -5.44 -16.31
CA PRO A 67 -4.43 -6.54 -16.96
C PRO A 67 -4.50 -7.79 -16.07
N MET A 68 -5.43 -8.70 -16.38
CA MET A 68 -5.45 -10.01 -15.73
C MET A 68 -4.12 -10.74 -15.98
N PRO A 69 -3.59 -11.51 -15.02
CA PRO A 69 -2.27 -12.15 -15.17
C PRO A 69 -2.17 -13.16 -16.33
N ASP A 70 -3.30 -13.72 -16.76
CA ASP A 70 -3.36 -14.67 -17.88
C ASP A 70 -3.45 -13.95 -19.24
N ALA A 71 -3.67 -12.63 -19.24
CA ALA A 71 -3.77 -11.79 -20.44
C ALA A 71 -2.47 -11.03 -20.75
N ILE A 72 -1.43 -11.19 -19.92
CA ILE A 72 -0.13 -10.52 -20.08
C ILE A 72 0.97 -11.56 -20.33
N ASP A 73 1.77 -11.35 -21.37
CA ASP A 73 2.88 -12.24 -21.70
C ASP A 73 4.14 -11.96 -20.85
N ASP A 74 5.22 -12.72 -21.06
CA ASP A 74 6.47 -12.53 -20.32
C ASP A 74 7.22 -11.25 -20.72
N ALA A 75 7.01 -10.76 -21.95
CA ALA A 75 7.71 -9.57 -22.46
C ALA A 75 7.15 -8.28 -21.84
N GLU A 76 5.85 -8.24 -21.60
CA GLU A 76 5.14 -7.09 -21.03
C GLU A 76 5.08 -7.11 -19.49
N LEU A 77 5.25 -8.29 -18.87
CA LEU A 77 5.10 -8.51 -17.43
C LEU A 77 5.91 -7.53 -16.58
N GLY A 78 7.19 -7.33 -16.91
CA GLY A 78 8.08 -6.46 -16.14
C GLY A 78 7.56 -5.02 -16.11
N ALA A 79 7.18 -4.49 -17.28
CA ALA A 79 6.66 -3.13 -17.40
C ALA A 79 5.31 -2.95 -16.68
N ALA A 80 4.44 -3.97 -16.71
CA ALA A 80 3.18 -3.92 -15.98
C ALA A 80 3.38 -3.99 -14.46
N LEU A 81 4.32 -4.81 -13.99
CA LEU A 81 4.67 -4.89 -12.57
C LEU A 81 5.25 -3.56 -12.07
N ASP A 82 6.18 -2.96 -12.82
CA ASP A 82 6.74 -1.66 -12.50
C ASP A 82 5.66 -0.57 -12.47
N ALA A 83 4.75 -0.55 -13.45
CA ALA A 83 3.64 0.40 -13.48
C ALA A 83 2.72 0.27 -12.24
N VAL A 84 2.45 -0.94 -11.77
CA VAL A 84 1.69 -1.16 -10.52
C VAL A 84 2.46 -0.63 -9.31
N ILE A 85 3.75 -0.97 -9.19
CA ILE A 85 4.59 -0.57 -8.06
C ILE A 85 4.74 0.96 -7.98
N ASP A 86 5.01 1.60 -9.10
CA ASP A 86 5.13 3.06 -9.18
C ASP A 86 3.78 3.74 -8.93
N GLY A 87 2.69 3.16 -9.44
CA GLY A 87 1.33 3.64 -9.18
C GLY A 87 0.96 3.60 -7.70
N LEU A 88 1.29 2.51 -7.01
CA LEU A 88 1.10 2.38 -5.56
C LEU A 88 1.87 3.48 -4.82
N ALA A 89 3.12 3.74 -5.21
CA ALA A 89 3.93 4.80 -4.60
C ALA A 89 3.33 6.21 -4.81
N VAL A 90 2.74 6.47 -5.98
CA VAL A 90 2.01 7.73 -6.28
C VAL A 90 0.85 7.93 -5.30
N ILE A 91 0.13 6.86 -4.93
CA ILE A 91 -0.96 6.89 -3.94
C ILE A 91 -0.48 6.69 -2.49
N GLN A 92 0.83 6.77 -2.22
CA GLN A 92 1.46 6.61 -0.89
C GLN A 92 1.32 5.21 -0.25
N VAL A 93 1.21 4.18 -1.09
CA VAL A 93 1.23 2.77 -0.69
C VAL A 93 2.58 2.16 -1.11
N PHE A 94 3.29 1.54 -0.17
CA PHE A 94 4.63 1.00 -0.40
C PHE A 94 4.69 -0.50 -0.11
N LEU A 95 5.39 -1.25 -0.97
CA LEU A 95 5.55 -2.68 -0.77
C LEU A 95 6.78 -2.99 0.09
N LEU A 96 6.71 -4.08 0.86
CA LEU A 96 7.81 -4.66 1.62
C LEU A 96 7.92 -6.16 1.31
N HIS A 97 9.14 -6.68 1.43
CA HIS A 97 9.46 -8.12 1.44
C HIS A 97 8.93 -8.89 0.23
N THR A 98 9.31 -8.47 -0.97
CA THR A 98 8.83 -9.04 -2.24
C THR A 98 9.81 -10.02 -2.89
N ASP A 99 11.06 -10.08 -2.42
CA ASP A 99 12.15 -10.87 -3.04
C ASP A 99 11.93 -12.39 -3.00
N HIS A 100 10.97 -12.90 -2.20
CA HIS A 100 10.58 -14.30 -2.21
C HIS A 100 9.73 -14.70 -3.44
N LEU A 101 9.26 -13.72 -4.21
CA LEU A 101 8.45 -13.89 -5.42
C LEU A 101 9.23 -13.45 -6.66
N ASP A 102 9.19 -14.28 -7.71
CA ASP A 102 9.55 -13.82 -9.06
C ASP A 102 8.51 -12.82 -9.58
N ASP A 103 8.77 -12.18 -10.72
CA ASP A 103 7.90 -11.12 -11.26
C ASP A 103 6.48 -11.63 -11.55
N ARG A 104 6.35 -12.87 -12.05
CA ARG A 104 5.05 -13.46 -12.39
C ARG A 104 4.24 -13.73 -11.12
N ALA A 105 4.86 -14.30 -10.10
CA ALA A 105 4.23 -14.58 -8.82
C ALA A 105 3.87 -13.28 -8.07
N CYS A 106 4.76 -12.28 -8.09
CA CYS A 106 4.53 -10.97 -7.50
C CYS A 106 3.34 -10.26 -8.16
N TYR A 107 3.35 -10.18 -9.50
CA TYR A 107 2.26 -9.58 -10.27
C TYR A 107 0.92 -10.28 -10.02
N ARG A 108 0.90 -11.62 -10.02
CA ARG A 108 -0.32 -12.40 -9.71
C ARG A 108 -0.85 -12.10 -8.32
N ARG A 109 0.00 -12.13 -7.29
CA ARG A 109 -0.39 -11.85 -5.90
C ARG A 109 -0.94 -10.44 -5.76
N LEU A 110 -0.29 -9.45 -6.36
CA LEU A 110 -0.79 -8.08 -6.37
C LEU A 110 -2.16 -8.00 -7.04
N ARG A 111 -2.26 -8.51 -8.26
CA ARG A 111 -3.43 -8.30 -9.11
C ARG A 111 -4.65 -9.14 -8.71
N LEU A 112 -4.46 -10.32 -8.13
CA LEU A 112 -5.58 -11.21 -7.79
C LEU A 112 -6.02 -11.07 -6.32
N ASP A 113 -5.11 -10.67 -5.45
CA ASP A 113 -5.36 -10.67 -4.01
C ASP A 113 -5.21 -9.25 -3.44
N VAL A 114 -3.98 -8.74 -3.36
CA VAL A 114 -3.62 -7.56 -2.55
C VAL A 114 -4.33 -6.28 -3.01
N LEU A 115 -4.41 -6.05 -4.32
CA LEU A 115 -5.02 -4.82 -4.84
C LEU A 115 -6.54 -4.76 -4.63
N HIS A 116 -7.17 -5.89 -4.27
CA HIS A 116 -8.61 -5.99 -4.00
C HIS A 116 -8.97 -5.77 -2.53
N ASP A 117 -7.98 -5.67 -1.63
CA ASP A 117 -8.24 -5.42 -0.22
C ASP A 117 -8.94 -4.07 -0.02
N ARG A 118 -9.90 -4.05 0.91
CA ARG A 118 -10.66 -2.84 1.25
C ARG A 118 -9.79 -1.89 2.05
N VAL A 119 -9.60 -0.69 1.53
CA VAL A 119 -8.83 0.39 2.15
C VAL A 119 -9.64 1.69 2.23
N ARG A 120 -9.19 2.63 3.06
CA ARG A 120 -9.75 3.98 3.14
C ARG A 120 -9.19 4.84 2.01
N ASP A 121 -10.04 5.57 1.32
CA ASP A 121 -9.63 6.45 0.23
C ASP A 121 -9.05 7.78 0.76
N VAL A 122 -7.81 7.72 1.23
CA VAL A 122 -7.09 8.88 1.77
C VAL A 122 -6.12 9.41 0.71
N PRO A 123 -6.24 10.68 0.27
CA PRO A 123 -5.37 11.19 -0.78
C PRO A 123 -3.93 11.41 -0.31
N PRO A 124 -2.94 11.37 -1.22
CA PRO A 124 -1.56 11.72 -0.93
C PRO A 124 -1.37 13.13 -0.35
N ALA A 125 -0.21 13.34 0.29
CA ALA A 125 0.19 14.59 0.94
C ALA A 125 -0.71 15.01 2.13
N THR A 126 -1.36 14.05 2.78
CA THR A 126 -2.13 14.22 4.02
C THR A 126 -1.36 13.78 5.27
N GLY A 127 -0.19 13.17 5.10
CA GLY A 127 0.62 12.56 6.17
C GLY A 127 0.34 11.07 6.40
N SER A 128 -0.70 10.51 5.77
CA SER A 128 -0.98 9.07 5.77
C SER A 128 -0.14 8.34 4.72
N ARG A 129 0.41 7.19 5.09
CA ARG A 129 1.16 6.27 4.22
C ARG A 129 0.84 4.83 4.63
N GLU A 130 0.81 3.94 3.66
CA GLU A 130 0.56 2.52 3.88
C GLU A 130 1.80 1.69 3.49
N TRP A 131 2.07 0.64 4.26
CA TRP A 131 3.06 -0.38 3.91
C TRP A 131 2.39 -1.73 3.83
N ILE A 132 2.51 -2.39 2.68
CA ILE A 132 2.02 -3.73 2.44
C ILE A 132 3.20 -4.69 2.46
N ASP A 133 3.23 -5.55 3.47
CA ASP A 133 4.21 -6.63 3.57
C ASP A 133 3.72 -7.87 2.82
N LEU A 134 4.37 -8.21 1.71
CA LEU A 134 3.98 -9.37 0.89
C LEU A 134 4.40 -10.72 1.49
N ALA A 135 5.31 -10.72 2.46
CA ALA A 135 5.82 -11.92 3.15
C ALA A 135 5.30 -12.05 4.60
N GLY A 136 4.50 -11.08 5.06
CA GLY A 136 3.91 -11.02 6.39
C GLY A 136 2.52 -11.63 6.48
N GLY A 137 1.80 -11.27 7.55
CA GLY A 137 0.48 -11.80 7.89
C GLY A 137 0.54 -12.96 8.87
N THR A 138 -0.52 -13.78 8.89
CA THR A 138 -0.61 -14.96 9.78
C THR A 138 0.45 -16.00 9.43
N ASP A 139 0.69 -16.24 8.15
CA ASP A 139 1.82 -17.06 7.69
C ASP A 139 3.04 -16.17 7.47
N ARG A 140 4.04 -16.33 8.35
CA ARG A 140 5.32 -15.61 8.26
C ARG A 140 6.41 -16.45 7.61
N SER A 141 6.08 -17.60 7.03
CA SER A 141 7.07 -18.55 6.54
C SER A 141 7.96 -17.96 5.43
N ALA A 142 7.38 -17.17 4.52
CA ALA A 142 8.12 -16.46 3.48
C ALA A 142 9.10 -15.43 4.07
N HIS A 143 8.65 -14.63 5.03
CA HIS A 143 9.50 -13.68 5.76
C HIS A 143 10.66 -14.40 6.44
N LEU A 144 10.36 -15.44 7.22
CA LEU A 144 11.38 -16.19 7.94
C LEU A 144 12.39 -16.84 7.01
N ALA A 145 11.95 -17.44 5.91
CA ALA A 145 12.82 -18.15 4.97
C ALA A 145 13.75 -17.20 4.19
N VAL A 146 13.28 -16.00 3.84
CA VAL A 146 13.97 -15.12 2.86
C VAL A 146 14.48 -13.81 3.46
N HIS A 147 13.71 -13.18 4.36
CA HIS A 147 13.93 -11.78 4.79
C HIS A 147 14.42 -11.64 6.23
N ALA A 148 14.01 -12.54 7.13
CA ALA A 148 14.39 -12.48 8.54
C ALA A 148 15.91 -12.54 8.73
N THR A 149 16.43 -11.87 9.74
CA THR A 149 17.85 -11.98 10.11
C THR A 149 18.14 -13.32 10.78
N ASP A 150 19.41 -13.73 10.83
CA ASP A 150 19.78 -14.94 11.57
C ASP A 150 19.48 -14.80 13.07
N GLU A 151 19.61 -13.59 13.61
CA GLU A 151 19.24 -13.26 15.00
C GLU A 151 17.73 -13.42 15.25
N GLU A 152 16.88 -12.86 14.39
CA GLU A 152 15.42 -13.01 14.49
C GLU A 152 15.04 -14.50 14.45
N ARG A 153 15.62 -15.26 13.52
CA ARG A 153 15.37 -16.70 13.38
C ARG A 153 15.81 -17.49 14.62
N ALA A 154 16.99 -17.20 15.17
CA ALA A 154 17.49 -17.86 16.37
C ALA A 154 16.62 -17.57 17.60
N SER A 155 16.18 -16.32 17.75
CA SER A 155 15.27 -15.89 18.81
C SER A 155 13.94 -16.65 18.75
N LEU A 156 13.31 -16.70 17.56
CA LEU A 156 12.03 -17.39 17.36
C LEU A 156 12.15 -18.91 17.56
N ALA A 157 13.23 -19.53 17.06
CA ALA A 157 13.49 -20.94 17.29
C ALA A 157 13.65 -21.26 18.79
N SER A 158 14.34 -20.39 19.54
CA SER A 158 14.51 -20.54 21.00
C SER A 158 13.18 -20.38 21.76
N ALA A 159 12.24 -19.60 21.21
CA ALA A 159 10.88 -19.47 21.72
C ALA A 159 9.95 -20.63 21.29
N GLY A 160 10.49 -21.67 20.63
CA GLY A 160 9.73 -22.85 20.21
C GLY A 160 8.92 -22.66 18.92
N VAL A 161 9.11 -21.56 18.19
CA VAL A 161 8.46 -21.34 16.89
C VAL A 161 9.15 -22.20 15.83
N ILE A 162 8.37 -22.87 14.99
CA ILE A 162 8.89 -23.62 13.84
C ILE A 162 9.43 -22.61 12.82
N VAL A 163 10.75 -22.60 12.62
CA VAL A 163 11.42 -21.72 11.66
C VAL A 163 11.72 -22.51 10.37
N PRO A 164 11.18 -22.09 9.21
CA PRO A 164 11.41 -22.80 7.95
C PRO A 164 12.89 -22.70 7.51
N PRO A 165 13.40 -23.63 6.67
CA PRO A 165 14.73 -23.51 6.09
C PRO A 165 14.94 -22.19 5.33
N ARG A 166 16.19 -21.76 5.21
CA ARG A 166 16.55 -20.59 4.39
C ARG A 166 16.22 -20.87 2.92
N MET A 167 15.64 -19.87 2.26
CA MET A 167 15.40 -19.87 0.83
C MET A 167 16.17 -18.74 0.16
N ARG A 168 16.67 -18.99 -1.04
CA ARG A 168 17.27 -17.94 -1.87
C ARG A 168 16.16 -17.00 -2.33
N ARG A 169 16.50 -15.71 -2.41
CA ARG A 169 15.68 -14.70 -3.07
C ARG A 169 15.45 -15.09 -4.53
N ARG A 170 14.21 -14.96 -4.99
CA ARG A 170 13.80 -15.18 -6.38
C ARG A 170 13.97 -13.93 -7.24
N ALA A 171 13.94 -12.76 -6.61
CA ALA A 171 14.19 -11.46 -7.21
C ALA A 171 15.06 -10.61 -6.29
N ASP A 172 15.53 -9.47 -6.79
CA ASP A 172 16.13 -8.44 -5.95
C ASP A 172 15.46 -7.10 -6.23
N ARG A 173 14.14 -7.13 -6.01
CA ARG A 173 13.23 -6.02 -6.25
C ARG A 173 13.22 -5.09 -5.05
N ASP A 174 13.33 -5.61 -3.84
CA ASP A 174 13.23 -4.83 -2.59
C ASP A 174 14.27 -3.71 -2.50
N ARG A 175 15.45 -3.89 -3.11
CA ARG A 175 16.48 -2.83 -3.16
C ARG A 175 16.07 -1.64 -4.04
N ARG A 176 15.16 -1.86 -4.99
CA ARG A 176 14.72 -0.88 -6.00
C ARG A 176 13.30 -0.37 -5.79
N LEU A 177 12.56 -0.93 -4.84
CA LEU A 177 11.21 -0.47 -4.54
C LEU A 177 11.20 1.04 -4.21
N PRO A 178 10.20 1.79 -4.69
CA PRO A 178 10.01 3.17 -4.30
C PRO A 178 10.00 3.31 -2.76
N ARG A 179 10.62 4.38 -2.27
CA ARG A 179 10.60 4.73 -0.84
C ARG A 179 9.93 6.08 -0.67
N PRO A 180 9.25 6.33 0.46
CA PRO A 180 8.71 7.64 0.73
C PRO A 180 9.86 8.66 0.73
N THR A 181 9.69 9.75 0.00
CA THR A 181 10.58 10.89 0.13
C THR A 181 10.49 11.43 1.56
N PRO A 182 11.63 11.75 2.21
CA PRO A 182 11.60 12.37 3.53
C PRO A 182 10.72 13.62 3.49
N SER A 183 9.82 13.72 4.47
CA SER A 183 8.97 14.90 4.67
C SER A 183 9.77 16.09 5.19
#